data_AF-A0A7L9BZS6-F1
#
_entry.id   AF-A0A7L9BZS6-F1
#
_cell.length_a   1.000
_cell.length_b   1.000
_cell.length_c   1.000
_cell.angle_alpha   90.00
_cell.angle_beta   90.00
_cell.angle_gamma   90.00
#
_symmetry.space_group_name_H-M   'P 1'
#
loop_
_entity.id
_entity.type
_entity.pdbx_description
1 polymer ?
#
loop_
_entity_poly.entity_id
_entity_poly.type
_entity_poly.pdbx_seq_one_letter_code
_entity_poly.pdbx_strand_id
1 'polypeptide(L)'
;MAPRKHLSPDGRYVLTTFVERDPARALHYLCVGLRVTDASGGVVWEHRTRTPAREPYKSGWDESSRRVWLASGNRRDEFDPFTK
;
A
#
# COMPACT_ATOMS: atom_id res chain seq x y z
N MET A 1 13.69 5.67 -3.11
CA MET A 1 12.72 5.10 -4.07
C MET A 1 11.49 5.99 -4.00
N ALA A 2 11.06 6.59 -5.11
CA ALA A 2 9.94 7.52 -5.10
C ALA A 2 8.62 6.78 -4.78
N PRO A 3 7.70 7.39 -4.03
CA PRO A 3 6.41 6.77 -3.73
C PRO A 3 5.63 6.51 -5.02
N ARG A 4 5.12 5.28 -5.17
CA ARG A 4 4.32 4.88 -6.35
C ARG A 4 2.87 5.29 -6.13
N LYS A 5 2.25 5.88 -7.15
CA LYS A 5 0.85 6.30 -7.12
C LYS A 5 0.03 5.45 -8.09
N HIS A 6 -1.11 4.96 -7.64
CA HIS A 6 -2.05 4.15 -8.42
C HIS A 6 -3.47 4.71 -8.25
N LEU A 7 -4.10 5.09 -9.36
CA LEU A 7 -5.49 5.52 -9.35
C LEU A 7 -6.41 4.33 -9.04
N SER A 8 -7.47 4.57 -8.28
CA SER A 8 -8.55 3.60 -8.13
C SER A 8 -9.24 3.33 -9.47
N PRO A 9 -9.93 2.19 -9.63
CA PRO A 9 -10.57 1.82 -10.90
C PRO A 9 -11.59 2.87 -11.42
N ASP A 10 -12.24 3.60 -10.51
CA ASP A 10 -13.18 4.68 -10.82
C ASP A 10 -12.52 6.07 -10.96
N GLY A 11 -11.19 6.15 -10.78
CA GLY A 11 -10.41 7.39 -10.85
C GLY A 11 -10.62 8.37 -9.70
N ARG A 12 -11.41 8.01 -8.67
CA ARG A 12 -11.78 8.93 -7.58
C ARG A 12 -10.76 9.03 -6.45
N TYR A 13 -9.92 8.01 -6.30
CA TYR A 13 -8.97 7.89 -5.20
C TYR A 13 -7.58 7.57 -5.73
N VAL A 14 -6.56 7.93 -4.94
CA VAL A 14 -5.16 7.64 -5.25
C VAL A 14 -4.57 6.80 -4.13
N LEU A 15 -4.11 5.60 -4.46
CA LEU A 15 -3.24 4.80 -3.60
C LEU A 15 -1.80 5.28 -3.78
N THR A 16 -1.18 5.70 -2.69
CA THR A 16 0.23 6.04 -2.60
C THR A 16 0.94 5.01 -1.74
N THR A 17 1.96 4.37 -2.29
CA THR A 17 2.81 3.43 -1.55
C THR A 17 4.12 4.11 -1.17
N PHE A 18 4.49 4.03 0.11
CA PHE A 18 5.75 4.55 0.63
C PHE A 18 6.49 3.47 1.41
N VAL A 19 7.82 3.62 1.52
CA VAL A 19 8.67 2.67 2.22
C VAL A 19 9.61 3.40 3.15
N GLU A 20 9.68 2.90 4.37
CA GLU A 20 10.59 3.33 5.41
C GLU A 20 11.41 2.13 5.90
N ARG A 21 12.61 2.39 6.42
CA ARG A 21 13.37 1.32 7.09
C ARG A 21 12.72 1.03 8.43
N ASP A 22 12.52 -0.25 8.74
CA ASP A 22 12.07 -0.65 10.07
C ASP A 22 13.19 -0.31 11.08
N PRO A 23 12.96 0.57 12.08
CA PRO A 23 14.02 0.98 12.99
C PRO A 23 14.48 -0.15 13.92
N ALA A 24 13.62 -1.14 14.20
CA ALA A 24 13.96 -2.27 15.06
C ALA A 24 14.66 -3.41 14.30
N ARG A 25 14.41 -3.57 12.99
CA ARG A 25 14.97 -4.67 12.17
C ARG A 25 15.34 -4.24 10.74
N ALA A 26 16.03 -3.10 10.61
CA ALA A 26 16.31 -2.43 9.33
C ALA A 26 17.02 -3.30 8.26
N LEU A 27 17.77 -4.31 8.68
CA LEU A 27 18.48 -5.22 7.78
C LEU A 27 17.61 -6.35 7.23
N HIS A 28 16.48 -6.63 7.88
CA HIS A 28 15.63 -7.78 7.56
C HIS A 28 14.26 -7.38 7.03
N TYR A 29 13.72 -6.24 7.48
CA TYR A 29 12.37 -5.82 7.15
C TYR A 29 12.32 -4.35 6.70
N LEU A 30 11.37 -4.08 5.81
CA LEU A 30 10.93 -2.76 5.41
C LEU A 30 9.53 -2.51 5.97
N CYS A 31 9.27 -1.28 6.41
CA CYS A 31 7.93 -0.81 6.71
C CYS A 31 7.33 -0.28 5.39
N VAL A 32 6.32 -0.97 4.87
CA VAL A 32 5.59 -0.55 3.67
C VAL A 32 4.27 0.08 4.12
N GLY A 33 4.09 1.34 3.76
CA GLY A 33 2.87 2.09 3.97
C GLY A 33 2.03 2.18 2.71
N LEU A 34 0.73 1.94 2.85
CA LEU A 34 -0.30 2.12 1.84
C LEU A 34 -1.20 3.26 2.31
N ARG A 35 -1.32 4.32 1.52
CA ARG A 35 -2.16 5.47 1.82
C ARG A 35 -3.14 5.71 0.69
N VAL A 36 -4.42 5.77 0.98
CA VAL A 36 -5.44 6.16 0.01
C VAL A 36 -5.84 7.61 0.30
N THR A 37 -5.80 8.45 -0.75
CA THR A 37 -6.27 9.83 -0.69
C THR A 37 -7.42 10.08 -1.64
N ASP A 38 -8.31 11.00 -1.28
CA ASP A 38 -9.33 11.54 -2.17
C ASP A 38 -8.76 12.58 -3.16
N ALA A 39 -9.63 13.13 -4.01
CA ALA A 39 -9.26 14.14 -5.01
C ALA A 39 -8.77 15.47 -4.43
N SER A 40 -9.11 15.78 -3.18
CA SER A 40 -8.59 16.97 -2.46
C SER A 40 -7.22 16.73 -1.84
N GLY A 41 -6.73 15.49 -1.87
CA GLY A 41 -5.51 15.06 -1.18
C GLY A 41 -5.74 14.67 0.28
N GLY A 42 -7.00 14.63 0.73
CA GLY A 42 -7.37 14.16 2.07
C GLY A 42 -7.10 12.67 2.22
N VAL A 43 -6.48 12.26 3.34
CA VAL A 43 -6.23 10.84 3.63
C VAL A 43 -7.53 10.21 4.12
N VAL A 44 -8.05 9.25 3.34
CA VAL A 44 -9.26 8.51 3.71
C VAL A 44 -8.94 7.19 4.42
N TRP A 45 -7.76 6.63 4.14
CA TRP A 45 -7.30 5.39 4.74
C TRP A 45 -5.78 5.28 4.68
N GLU A 46 -5.20 4.67 5.71
CA GLU A 46 -3.78 4.35 5.73
C GLU A 46 -3.55 3.02 6.47
N HIS A 47 -2.66 2.21 5.92
CA HIS A 47 -2.20 0.99 6.55
C HIS A 47 -0.68 0.88 6.45
N ARG A 48 -0.06 0.36 7.50
CA ARG A 48 1.37 0.09 7.54
C ARG A 48 1.59 -1.36 7.91
N THR A 49 2.47 -2.02 7.17
CA THR A 49 2.86 -3.40 7.43
C THR A 49 4.36 -3.59 7.21
N ARG A 50 4.86 -4.74 7.62
CA ARG A 50 6.25 -5.14 7.44
C ARG A 50 6.37 -6.15 6.32
N THR A 51 7.36 -5.95 5.45
CA THR A 51 7.73 -6.92 4.41
C THR A 51 9.21 -7.27 4.50
N PRO A 52 9.64 -8.50 4.18
CA PRO A 52 11.06 -8.83 4.10
C PRO A 52 11.81 -7.90 3.14
N ALA A 53 12.94 -7.35 3.57
CA ALA A 53 13.69 -6.34 2.82
C ALA A 53 14.31 -6.85 1.52
N ARG A 54 14.51 -8.18 1.41
CA ARG A 54 15.10 -8.83 0.22
C ARG A 54 14.04 -9.27 -0.80
N GLU A 55 12.76 -9.21 -0.45
CA GLU A 55 11.69 -9.62 -1.36
C GLU A 55 11.12 -8.43 -2.13
N PRO A 56 10.88 -8.57 -3.44
CA PRO A 56 10.17 -7.55 -4.20
C PRO A 56 8.71 -7.50 -3.72
N TYR A 57 8.20 -6.29 -3.54
CA TYR A 57 6.79 -6.07 -3.24
C TYR A 57 6.09 -5.39 -4.42
N LYS A 58 4.78 -5.62 -4.51
CA LYS A 58 3.87 -4.94 -5.43
C LYS A 58 2.64 -4.49 -4.66
N SER A 59 2.03 -3.41 -5.11
CA SER A 59 0.78 -2.89 -4.55
C SER A 59 -0.14 -2.46 -5.67
N GLY A 60 -1.43 -2.42 -5.40
CA GLY A 60 -2.39 -1.91 -6.36
C GLY A 60 -3.82 -1.98 -5.86
N TRP A 61 -4.74 -1.82 -6.81
CA TRP A 61 -6.16 -1.98 -6.60
C TRP A 61 -6.64 -3.30 -7.20
N ASP A 62 -7.63 -3.89 -6.58
CA ASP A 62 -8.47 -4.89 -7.21
C ASP A 62 -9.55 -4.18 -8.03
N GLU A 63 -9.58 -4.44 -9.34
CA GLU A 63 -10.46 -3.71 -10.27
C GLU A 63 -11.94 -3.97 -10.02
N SER A 64 -12.29 -5.17 -9.53
CA SER A 64 -13.67 -5.58 -9.32
C SER A 64 -14.22 -5.14 -7.96
N SER A 65 -13.39 -5.11 -6.91
CA SER A 65 -13.84 -4.86 -5.53
C SER A 65 -13.38 -3.54 -4.93
N ARG A 66 -12.56 -2.75 -5.65
CA ARG A 66 -11.93 -1.52 -5.13
C ARG A 66 -11.14 -1.75 -3.83
N ARG A 67 -10.69 -2.98 -3.58
CA ARG A 67 -9.79 -3.30 -2.48
C ARG A 67 -8.38 -2.90 -2.83
N VAL A 68 -7.63 -2.46 -1.83
CA VAL A 68 -6.19 -2.26 -1.98
C VAL A 68 -5.51 -3.57 -1.65
N TRP A 69 -4.48 -3.94 -2.40
CA TRP A 69 -3.69 -5.13 -2.10
C TRP A 69 -2.20 -4.79 -2.01
N LEU A 70 -1.50 -5.55 -1.19
CA LEU A 70 -0.04 -5.59 -1.11
C LEU A 70 0.41 -7.05 -1.25
N ALA A 71 1.34 -7.29 -2.16
CA ALA A 71 1.94 -8.59 -2.36
C ALA A 71 3.45 -8.53 -2.09
N SER A 72 3.98 -9.52 -1.38
CA SER A 72 5.41 -9.80 -1.23
C SER A 72 5.65 -11.30 -1.34
N GLY A 73 6.58 -11.70 -2.19
CA GLY A 73 6.81 -13.11 -2.48
C GLY A 73 5.51 -13.80 -2.94
N ASN A 74 5.12 -14.87 -2.24
CA ASN A 74 3.90 -15.64 -2.51
C ASN A 74 2.68 -15.18 -1.68
N ARG A 75 2.83 -14.15 -0.85
CA ARG A 75 1.75 -13.63 -0.01
C ARG A 75 1.13 -12.40 -0.65
N ARG A 76 -0.20 -12.35 -0.68
CA ARG A 76 -0.99 -11.17 -1.06
C ARG A 76 -2.00 -10.92 0.05
N ASP A 77 -1.89 -9.76 0.69
CA ASP A 77 -2.86 -9.27 1.66
C ASP A 77 -3.76 -8.24 0.97
N GLU A 78 -5.06 -8.29 1.27
CA GLU A 78 -6.06 -7.38 0.74
C GLU A 78 -6.73 -6.60 1.86
N PHE A 79 -7.03 -5.35 1.57
CA PHE A 79 -7.57 -4.39 2.50
C PHE A 79 -8.75 -3.68 1.85
N ASP A 80 -9.79 -3.46 2.64
CA ASP A 80 -10.95 -2.68 2.22
C ASP A 80 -10.85 -1.28 2.84
N PRO A 81 -10.49 -0.23 2.08
CA PRO A 81 -10.31 1.11 2.63
C PRO A 81 -11.62 1.76 3.10
N PHE A 82 -12.76 1.18 2.73
CA PHE A 82 -14.08 1.81 2.88
C PHE A 82 -14.96 1.09 3.90
N THR A 83 -14.47 -0.01 4.47
CA THR A 83 -15.15 -0.73 5.56
C THR A 83 -14.52 -0.30 6.89
N LYS A 84 -15.35 0.22 7.81
CA LYS A 84 -14.93 0.65 9.15
C LYS A 84 -14.83 -0.51 10.12
#